data_AF-A0A2K2TYP3-F1
#
_entry.id   AF-A0A2K2TYP3-F1
#
_cell.length_a   1.000
_cell.length_b   1.000
_cell.length_c   1.000
_cell.angle_alpha   90.00
_cell.angle_beta   90.00
_cell.angle_gamma   90.00
#
_symmetry.space_group_name_H-M   'P 1'
#
loop_
_entity.id
_entity.type
_entity.pdbx_description
1 polymer ?
#
loop_
_entity_poly.entity_id
_entity_poly.type
_entity_poly.pdbx_seq_one_letter_code
_entity_poly.pdbx_strand_id
1 'polypeptide(L)'
;MNTEGGEALVGREKKQRIGVYMEKELVERADEMAGYVGARSRNEFVAEAVKFYIGFLNSRKAENYLLQSLSSVLTSTVHDSENRLARMDFKLAVEISKLAHVIAYSHEVDEDALKKLHLKCVDEVKRINGAVEFEDAYKYQKREV
;
A
#
# COMPACT_ATOMS: atom_id res chain seq x y z
N MET A 1 27.42 42.00 -47.37
CA MET A 1 27.35 40.61 -46.89
C MET A 1 28.34 40.47 -45.75
N ASN A 2 27.86 40.35 -44.51
CA ASN A 2 28.61 39.92 -43.32
C ASN A 2 27.67 39.96 -42.11
N THR A 3 26.96 38.85 -41.82
CA THR A 3 26.26 38.66 -40.54
C THR A 3 26.02 37.16 -40.29
N GLU A 4 27.10 36.38 -40.12
CA GLU A 4 27.02 35.01 -39.56
C GLU A 4 27.63 34.91 -38.15
N GLY A 5 28.14 36.02 -37.60
CA GLY A 5 28.78 36.05 -36.27
C GLY A 5 27.83 36.24 -35.08
N GLY A 6 26.54 36.49 -35.29
CA GLY A 6 25.60 36.92 -34.24
C GLY A 6 25.01 35.80 -33.39
N GLU A 7 24.69 34.64 -33.97
CA GLU A 7 23.95 33.58 -33.26
C GLU A 7 24.82 32.74 -32.33
N ALA A 8 26.12 32.60 -32.63
CA ALA A 8 27.06 31.83 -31.80
C ALA A 8 27.37 32.51 -30.45
N LEU A 9 27.14 33.81 -30.32
CA LEU A 9 27.47 34.60 -29.12
C LEU A 9 26.36 34.53 -28.05
N VAL A 10 25.09 34.45 -28.45
CA VAL A 10 23.92 34.48 -27.53
C VAL A 10 23.82 33.21 -26.65
N GLY A 11 24.36 32.08 -27.11
CA GLY A 11 24.36 30.82 -26.34
C GLY A 11 25.41 30.73 -25.21
N ARG A 12 26.41 31.63 -25.19
CA ARG A 12 27.49 31.59 -24.19
C ARG A 12 27.13 32.27 -22.86
N GLU A 13 26.21 33.24 -22.86
CA GLU A 13 25.81 33.98 -21.66
C GLU A 13 25.08 33.14 -20.60
N LYS A 14 24.58 31.94 -20.94
CA LYS A 14 23.86 31.05 -20.00
C LYS A 14 24.67 29.88 -19.44
N LYS A 15 25.98 29.79 -19.73
CA LYS A 15 26.83 28.66 -19.28
C LYS A 15 27.85 29.11 -18.24
N GLN A 16 27.73 28.57 -17.03
CA GLN A 16 28.73 28.73 -15.97
C GLN A 16 29.86 27.72 -16.17
N ARG A 17 31.11 28.18 -16.22
CA ARG A 17 32.28 27.28 -16.17
C ARG A 17 32.52 26.87 -14.72
N ILE A 18 32.60 25.56 -14.48
CA ILE A 18 32.91 24.97 -13.17
C ILE A 18 34.17 24.11 -13.29
N GLY A 19 35.03 24.15 -12.28
CA GLY A 19 36.16 23.24 -12.13
C GLY A 19 35.79 22.12 -11.17
N VAL A 20 36.10 20.87 -11.52
CA VAL A 20 35.83 19.70 -10.70
C VAL A 20 37.09 18.84 -10.61
N TYR A 21 37.36 18.33 -9.42
CA TYR A 21 38.43 17.36 -9.20
C TYR A 21 37.80 15.97 -9.10
N MET A 22 38.29 15.04 -9.92
CA MET A 22 37.75 13.68 -10.06
C MET A 22 38.90 12.69 -10.13
N GLU A 23 38.63 11.47 -9.68
CA GLU A 23 39.57 10.36 -9.84
C GLU A 23 39.87 10.12 -11.31
N LYS A 24 41.13 9.82 -11.62
CA LYS A 24 41.59 9.66 -13.00
C LYS A 24 40.84 8.54 -13.72
N GLU A 25 40.64 7.40 -13.06
CA GLU A 25 39.89 6.26 -13.59
C GLU A 25 38.44 6.63 -13.94
N LEU A 26 37.80 7.47 -13.11
CA LEU A 26 36.44 7.93 -13.36
C LEU A 26 36.36 8.84 -14.60
N VAL A 27 37.37 9.70 -14.79
CA VAL A 27 37.46 10.55 -15.99
C VAL A 27 37.68 9.70 -17.25
N GLU A 28 38.57 8.72 -17.17
CA GLU A 28 38.85 7.79 -18.28
C GLU A 28 37.58 7.02 -18.68
N ARG A 29 36.86 6.45 -17.70
CA ARG A 29 35.56 5.80 -17.94
C ARG A 29 34.51 6.75 -18.50
N ALA A 30 34.43 7.98 -18.00
CA ALA A 30 33.49 8.97 -18.52
C ALA A 30 33.76 9.31 -19.99
N ASP A 31 35.03 9.36 -20.38
CA ASP A 31 35.43 9.61 -21.78
C ASP A 31 35.10 8.43 -22.70
N GLU A 32 35.38 7.21 -22.26
CA GLU A 32 34.99 5.99 -22.99
C GLU A 32 33.47 5.95 -23.22
N MET A 33 32.70 6.20 -22.16
CA MET A 33 31.24 6.21 -22.22
C MET A 33 30.70 7.37 -23.05
N ALA A 34 31.34 8.54 -23.01
CA ALA A 34 30.99 9.67 -23.87
C ALA A 34 31.09 9.31 -25.35
N GLY A 35 32.13 8.54 -25.73
CA GLY A 35 32.27 8.00 -27.07
C GLY A 35 31.17 6.99 -27.41
N TYR A 36 30.87 6.08 -26.48
CA TYR A 36 29.83 5.06 -26.67
C TYR A 36 28.43 5.64 -26.89
N VAL A 37 28.05 6.67 -26.12
CA VAL A 37 26.73 7.32 -26.25
C VAL A 37 26.67 8.39 -27.35
N GLY A 38 27.78 8.63 -28.08
CA GLY A 38 27.84 9.62 -29.14
C GLY A 38 27.74 11.07 -28.67
N ALA A 39 28.22 11.37 -27.46
CA ALA A 39 28.22 12.74 -26.95
C ALA A 39 29.15 13.64 -27.80
N ARG A 40 28.69 14.84 -28.16
CA ARG A 40 29.46 15.79 -29.00
C ARG A 40 30.63 16.42 -28.26
N SER A 41 30.62 16.34 -26.92
CA SER A 41 31.72 16.80 -26.06
C SER A 41 31.64 16.19 -24.67
N ARG A 42 32.77 16.17 -23.96
CA ARG A 42 32.82 15.83 -22.53
C ARG A 42 31.85 16.67 -21.69
N ASN A 43 31.67 17.95 -22.06
CA ASN A 43 30.73 18.83 -21.38
C ASN A 43 29.27 18.41 -21.58
N GLU A 44 28.89 17.89 -22.75
CA GLU A 44 27.56 17.35 -22.99
C GLU A 44 27.32 16.09 -22.17
N PHE A 45 28.27 15.16 -22.16
CA PHE A 45 28.19 13.95 -21.35
C PHE A 45 28.01 14.26 -19.85
N VAL A 46 28.85 15.15 -19.30
CA VAL A 46 28.78 15.56 -17.90
C VAL A 46 27.45 16.28 -17.60
N ALA A 47 26.98 17.14 -18.50
CA ALA A 47 25.70 17.83 -18.31
C ALA A 47 24.52 16.86 -18.26
N GLU A 48 24.48 15.86 -19.15
CA GLU A 48 23.43 14.83 -19.15
C GLU A 48 23.51 13.94 -17.91
N ALA A 49 24.71 13.57 -17.46
CA ALA A 49 24.90 12.81 -16.22
C ALA A 49 24.39 13.57 -14.98
N VAL A 50 24.68 14.88 -14.90
CA VAL A 50 24.18 15.73 -13.81
C VAL A 50 22.67 15.89 -13.87
N LYS A 51 22.08 16.10 -15.06
CA LYS A 51 20.62 16.15 -15.24
C LYS A 51 19.96 14.83 -14.82
N PHE A 52 20.54 13.70 -15.22
CA PHE A 52 20.07 12.37 -14.84
C PHE A 52 20.05 12.22 -13.32
N TYR A 53 21.14 12.58 -12.63
CA TYR A 53 21.23 12.45 -11.19
C TYR A 53 20.27 13.40 -10.44
N ILE A 54 20.08 14.63 -10.92
CA ILE A 54 19.05 15.54 -10.40
C ILE A 54 17.65 14.92 -10.59
N GLY A 55 17.37 14.36 -11.77
CA GLY A 55 16.11 13.65 -12.06
C GLY A 55 15.88 12.48 -11.12
N PHE A 56 16.91 11.67 -10.88
CA PHE A 56 16.89 10.54 -9.93
C PHE A 56 16.64 10.99 -8.48
N LEU A 57 17.30 12.06 -8.02
CA LEU A 57 17.06 12.58 -6.67
C LEU A 57 15.64 13.14 -6.51
N ASN A 58 15.10 13.78 -7.55
CA ASN A 58 13.73 14.26 -7.56
C ASN A 58 12.71 13.12 -7.60
N SER A 59 12.96 12.06 -8.38
CA SER A 59 12.06 10.90 -8.43
C SER A 59 12.00 10.18 -7.09
N ARG A 60 13.12 10.05 -6.36
CA ARG A 60 13.12 9.48 -5.00
C ARG A 60 12.29 10.30 -4.00
N LYS A 61 12.29 11.63 -4.13
CA LYS A 61 11.42 12.50 -3.30
C LYS A 61 9.94 12.31 -3.65
N ALA A 62 9.62 12.22 -4.94
CA ALA A 62 8.26 11.96 -5.41
C ALA A 62 7.76 10.56 -4.99
N GLU A 63 8.61 9.54 -5.11
CA GLU A 63 8.34 8.16 -4.68
C GLU A 63 8.05 8.08 -3.18
N ASN A 64 8.89 8.71 -2.34
CA ASN A 64 8.64 8.76 -0.90
C ASN A 64 7.31 9.44 -0.55
N TYR A 65 6.97 10.55 -1.22
CA TYR A 65 5.70 11.24 -1.01
C TYR A 65 4.51 10.36 -1.44
N LEU A 66 4.59 9.75 -2.63
CA LEU A 66 3.56 8.84 -3.15
C LEU A 66 3.35 7.64 -2.24
N LEU A 67 4.42 7.03 -1.73
CA LEU A 67 4.35 5.91 -0.79
C LEU A 67 3.67 6.32 0.52
N GLN A 68 3.99 7.49 1.07
CA GLN A 68 3.35 8.02 2.27
C GLN A 68 1.86 8.33 2.04
N SER A 69 1.51 8.97 0.92
CA SER A 69 0.11 9.25 0.56
C SER A 69 -0.68 7.96 0.37
N LEU A 70 -0.12 6.98 -0.33
CA LEU A 70 -0.76 5.67 -0.54
C LEU A 70 -0.96 4.93 0.79
N SER A 71 0.06 4.90 1.65
CA SER A 71 -0.03 4.30 2.98
C SER A 71 -1.11 4.99 3.82
N SER A 72 -1.22 6.32 3.76
CA SER A 72 -2.27 7.06 4.46
C SER A 72 -3.66 6.67 3.95
N VAL A 73 -3.86 6.63 2.63
CA VAL A 73 -5.16 6.26 2.04
C VAL A 73 -5.56 4.83 2.39
N LEU A 74 -4.61 3.90 2.35
CA LEU A 74 -4.83 2.50 2.75
C LEU A 74 -5.25 2.42 4.22
N THR A 75 -4.51 3.04 5.12
CA THR A 75 -4.84 3.07 6.55
C THR A 75 -6.21 3.70 6.81
N SER A 76 -6.54 4.82 6.15
CA SER A 76 -7.86 5.44 6.27
C SER A 76 -8.97 4.54 5.75
N THR A 77 -8.77 3.88 4.61
CA THR A 77 -9.76 2.97 4.00
C THR A 77 -10.03 1.77 4.91
N VAL A 78 -8.97 1.19 5.50
CA VAL A 78 -9.10 0.11 6.49
C VAL A 78 -9.86 0.60 7.71
N HIS A 79 -9.48 1.75 8.27
CA HIS A 79 -10.13 2.31 9.46
C HIS A 79 -11.62 2.61 9.23
N ASP A 80 -11.99 3.17 8.08
CA ASP A 80 -13.38 3.43 7.72
C ASP A 80 -14.18 2.14 7.57
N SER A 81 -13.54 1.10 7.04
CA SER A 81 -14.13 -0.24 6.90
C SER A 81 -14.35 -0.88 8.26
N GLU A 82 -13.36 -0.86 9.15
CA GLU A 82 -13.48 -1.34 10.54
C GLU A 82 -14.60 -0.62 11.30
N ASN A 83 -14.67 0.71 11.18
CA ASN A 83 -15.73 1.50 11.80
C ASN A 83 -17.11 1.13 11.26
N ARG A 84 -17.22 0.83 9.95
CA ARG A 84 -18.48 0.38 9.35
C ARG A 84 -18.86 -1.02 9.83
N LEU A 85 -17.90 -1.95 9.92
CA LEU A 85 -18.10 -3.30 10.46
C LEU A 85 -18.58 -3.21 11.91
N ALA A 86 -17.88 -2.47 12.78
CA ALA A 86 -18.27 -2.31 14.18
C ALA A 86 -19.72 -1.79 14.35
N ARG A 87 -20.14 -0.83 13.51
CA ARG A 87 -21.54 -0.34 13.52
C ARG A 87 -22.54 -1.40 13.07
N MET A 88 -22.19 -2.24 12.08
CA MET A 88 -23.06 -3.33 11.65
C MET A 88 -23.12 -4.45 12.69
N ASP A 89 -21.98 -4.81 13.29
CA ASP A 89 -21.89 -5.81 14.35
C ASP A 89 -22.73 -5.40 15.56
N PHE A 90 -22.73 -4.11 15.93
CA PHE A 90 -23.61 -3.60 16.97
C PHE A 90 -25.09 -3.81 16.62
N LYS A 91 -25.51 -3.46 15.39
CA LYS A 91 -26.90 -3.66 14.95
C LYS A 91 -27.29 -5.14 14.93
N LEU A 92 -26.38 -6.00 14.48
CA LEU A 92 -26.59 -7.44 14.47
C LEU A 92 -26.70 -8.00 15.89
N ALA A 93 -25.85 -7.55 16.81
CA ALA A 93 -25.90 -7.94 18.22
C ALA A 93 -27.23 -7.55 18.89
N VAL A 94 -27.77 -6.37 18.56
CA VAL A 94 -29.11 -5.95 19.02
C VAL A 94 -30.20 -6.90 18.52
N GLU A 95 -30.18 -7.28 17.24
CA GLU A 95 -31.17 -8.20 16.69
C GLU A 95 -31.02 -9.63 17.23
N ILE A 96 -29.79 -10.12 17.41
CA ILE A 96 -29.51 -11.42 18.06
C ILE A 96 -30.04 -11.42 19.51
N SER A 97 -29.81 -10.34 20.26
CA SER A 97 -30.31 -10.21 21.63
C SER A 97 -31.85 -10.26 21.68
N LYS A 98 -32.53 -9.56 20.77
CA LYS A 98 -34.00 -9.63 20.65
C LYS A 98 -34.48 -11.06 20.38
N LEU A 99 -33.85 -11.76 19.44
CA LEU A 99 -34.18 -13.16 19.14
C LEU A 99 -33.95 -14.08 20.34
N ALA A 100 -32.84 -13.90 21.07
CA ALA A 100 -32.55 -14.67 22.28
C ALA A 100 -33.64 -14.47 23.34
N HIS A 101 -34.08 -13.23 23.56
CA HIS A 101 -35.19 -12.93 24.48
C HIS A 101 -36.51 -13.54 24.03
N VAL A 102 -36.84 -13.49 22.74
CA VAL A 102 -38.05 -14.12 22.19
C VAL A 102 -38.02 -15.64 22.40
N ILE A 103 -36.90 -16.30 22.09
CA ILE A 103 -36.77 -17.75 22.26
C ILE A 103 -36.88 -18.14 23.74
N ALA A 104 -36.18 -17.43 24.63
CA ALA A 104 -36.23 -17.68 26.06
C ALA A 104 -37.65 -17.54 26.62
N TYR A 105 -38.37 -16.50 26.19
CA TYR A 105 -39.77 -16.29 26.58
C TYR A 105 -40.70 -17.39 26.04
N SER A 106 -40.53 -17.84 24.80
CA SER A 106 -41.45 -18.79 24.16
C SER A 106 -41.21 -20.26 24.52
N HIS A 107 -40.00 -20.65 24.94
CA HIS A 107 -39.61 -22.06 25.09
C HIS A 107 -39.11 -22.42 26.49
N GLU A 108 -39.21 -21.52 27.47
CA GLU A 108 -38.81 -21.77 28.87
C GLU A 108 -37.44 -22.44 29.01
N VAL A 109 -36.46 -21.92 28.26
CA VAL A 109 -35.14 -22.56 28.14
C VAL A 109 -34.39 -22.46 29.46
N ASP A 110 -33.95 -23.61 29.98
CA ASP A 110 -33.15 -23.72 31.20
C ASP A 110 -31.74 -23.10 31.05
N GLU A 111 -31.26 -22.43 32.09
CA GLU A 111 -29.98 -21.72 32.09
C GLU A 111 -28.78 -22.69 31.96
N ASP A 112 -28.86 -23.85 32.62
CA ASP A 112 -27.80 -24.87 32.55
C ASP A 112 -27.74 -25.52 31.16
N ALA A 113 -28.89 -25.71 30.52
CA ALA A 113 -28.95 -26.15 29.13
C ALA A 113 -28.31 -25.13 28.18
N LEU A 114 -28.56 -23.83 28.36
CA LEU A 114 -27.93 -22.77 27.57
C LEU A 114 -26.40 -22.71 27.75
N LYS A 115 -25.90 -22.84 28.98
CA LYS A 115 -24.45 -22.90 29.25
C LYS A 115 -23.80 -24.08 28.55
N LYS A 116 -24.40 -25.27 28.62
CA LYS A 116 -23.90 -26.47 27.91
C LYS A 116 -23.91 -26.27 26.40
N LEU A 117 -24.98 -25.69 25.84
CA LEU A 117 -25.07 -25.41 24.42
C LEU A 117 -24.01 -24.39 23.97
N HIS A 118 -23.78 -23.32 24.75
CA HIS A 118 -22.73 -22.34 24.46
C HIS A 118 -21.35 -22.99 24.37
N LEU A 119 -20.98 -23.81 25.35
CA LEU A 119 -19.69 -24.52 25.33
C LEU A 119 -19.54 -25.44 24.10
N LYS A 120 -20.60 -26.17 23.73
CA LYS A 120 -20.64 -27.00 22.51
C LYS A 120 -20.43 -26.15 21.25
N CYS A 121 -21.15 -25.03 21.11
CA CYS A 121 -21.02 -24.15 19.95
C CYS A 121 -19.63 -23.50 19.87
N VAL A 122 -19.04 -23.08 21.00
CA VAL A 122 -17.67 -22.54 21.01
C VAL A 122 -16.66 -23.59 20.57
N ASP A 123 -16.77 -24.82 21.05
CA ASP A 123 -15.90 -25.93 20.64
C ASP A 123 -16.07 -26.27 19.16
N GLU A 124 -17.31 -26.34 18.69
CA GLU A 124 -17.65 -26.59 17.29
C GLU A 124 -17.05 -25.53 16.36
N VAL A 125 -17.27 -24.24 16.66
CA VAL A 125 -16.70 -23.12 15.88
C VAL A 125 -15.18 -23.17 15.84
N LYS A 126 -14.52 -23.51 16.96
CA LYS A 126 -13.06 -23.69 16.99
C LYS A 126 -12.62 -24.86 16.11
N ARG A 127 -13.32 -25.99 16.19
CA ARG A 127 -12.99 -27.22 15.45
C ARG A 127 -13.15 -27.05 13.95
N ILE A 128 -14.18 -26.34 13.50
CA ILE A 128 -14.51 -26.15 12.08
C ILE A 128 -14.08 -24.79 11.53
N ASN A 129 -13.28 -24.04 12.29
CA ASN A 129 -12.78 -22.71 11.93
C ASN A 129 -13.89 -21.73 11.48
N GLY A 130 -15.03 -21.76 12.17
CA GLY A 130 -16.19 -20.89 11.91
C GLY A 130 -17.11 -21.31 10.76
N ALA A 131 -16.83 -22.39 10.04
CA ALA A 131 -17.71 -22.93 9.01
C ALA A 131 -18.87 -23.75 9.61
N VAL A 132 -19.87 -23.08 10.21
CA VAL A 132 -21.03 -23.73 10.84
C VAL A 132 -22.09 -24.06 9.78
N GLU A 133 -22.48 -25.35 9.67
CA GLU A 133 -23.59 -25.80 8.83
C GLU A 133 -24.88 -25.97 9.65
N PHE A 134 -26.02 -25.58 9.08
CA PHE A 134 -27.31 -25.63 9.78
C PHE A 134 -27.80 -27.06 9.96
N GLU A 135 -27.56 -27.92 8.97
CA GLU A 135 -27.91 -29.34 8.96
C GLU A 135 -27.27 -30.08 10.16
N ASP A 136 -26.02 -29.75 10.48
CA ASP A 136 -25.30 -30.35 11.60
C ASP A 136 -25.87 -29.89 12.95
N ALA A 137 -26.22 -28.61 13.07
CA ALA A 137 -26.93 -28.09 14.23
C ALA A 137 -28.31 -28.76 14.38
N TYR A 138 -29.04 -28.95 13.28
CA TYR A 138 -30.36 -29.59 13.26
C TYR A 138 -30.31 -31.05 13.75
N LYS A 139 -29.43 -31.87 13.16
CA LYS A 139 -29.24 -33.28 13.52
C LYS A 139 -28.92 -33.43 15.00
N TYR A 140 -27.99 -32.62 15.50
CA TYR A 140 -27.60 -32.61 16.91
C TYR A 140 -28.80 -32.35 17.83
N GLN A 141 -29.65 -31.35 17.52
CA GLN A 141 -30.81 -31.03 18.35
C GLN A 141 -31.90 -32.12 18.30
N LYS A 142 -32.00 -32.86 17.19
CA LYS A 142 -32.91 -34.00 17.05
C LYS A 142 -32.38 -35.31 17.64
N ARG A 143 -31.13 -35.32 18.14
CA ARG A 143 -30.40 -36.54 18.54
C ARG A 143 -30.27 -37.55 17.41
N GLU A 144 -30.32 -37.07 16.18
CA GLU A 144 -30.01 -37.85 14.99
C GLU A 144 -28.49 -37.80 14.86
N VAL A 145 -27.82 -38.93 15.13
CA VAL A 145 -26.36 -39.09 14.98
C VAL A 145 -26.07 -39.65 13.60
#